data_AF-A0A0C2FRG9-F1
#
_entry.id   AF-A0A0C2FRG9-F1
#
_cell.length_a   1.000
_cell.length_b   1.000
_cell.length_c   1.000
_cell.angle_alpha   90.00
_cell.angle_beta   90.00
_cell.angle_gamma   90.00
#
_symmetry.space_group_name_H-M   'P 1'
#
loop_
_entity.id
_entity.type
_entity.pdbx_description
1 polymer ?
#
loop_
_entity_poly.entity_id
_entity_poly.type
_entity_poly.pdbx_seq_one_letter_code
_entity_poly.pdbx_strand_id
1 'polypeptide(L)'
;MVVKVPIRYKDDTSTSGYRETDSAPYFEHERAMVALIQKETRQPHPNIIQSVLSTSDGFFLPLMKGSLHDVLDRNELIPDDDAARWLVQIASATAWLEAMDHFHGDLRPPNILLDADSHVKLCDFGNMAARGTKNYGATLPYYKLYPAKAGPASEQYAIGSIMYAVFSGKELLHDVDDYQTKEKMLKDGQLPPVDHLRAEHVMRDCWEARYDTLEQVHRTLLVELGLGLDYANPAVCLTPEECTTKAGECEAWGMERRAWLEDCRKRLAGNNTPDTETS
;
A
#
# COMPACT_ATOMS: atom_id res chain seq x y z
N MET A 1 -15.41 5.89 -6.14
CA MET A 1 -14.52 4.85 -6.72
C MET A 1 -13.27 5.54 -7.25
N VAL A 2 -12.15 4.84 -7.24
CA VAL A 2 -10.87 5.26 -7.84
C VAL A 2 -10.46 4.20 -8.85
N VAL A 3 -9.85 4.61 -9.96
CA VAL A 3 -9.28 3.68 -10.95
C VAL A 3 -7.76 3.79 -10.91
N LYS A 4 -7.07 2.65 -10.69
CA LYS A 4 -5.61 2.56 -10.82
C LYS A 4 -5.29 1.99 -12.21
N VAL A 5 -4.47 2.69 -12.97
CA VAL A 5 -4.07 2.35 -14.34
C VAL A 5 -2.56 2.51 -14.50
N PRO A 6 -1.90 1.75 -15.38
CA PRO A 6 -0.48 1.94 -15.65
C PRO A 6 -0.25 3.26 -16.37
N ILE A 7 0.82 3.94 -15.99
CA ILE A 7 1.34 5.12 -16.68
C ILE A 7 2.42 4.66 -17.66
N ARG A 8 2.23 4.96 -18.95
CA ARG A 8 3.19 4.70 -20.03
C ARG A 8 3.72 6.02 -20.58
N TYR A 9 5.02 6.26 -20.44
CA TYR A 9 5.69 7.41 -21.06
C TYR A 9 6.55 6.91 -22.23
N LYS A 10 6.17 7.32 -23.44
CA LYS A 10 6.95 7.08 -24.65
C LYS A 10 8.09 8.10 -24.71
N ASP A 11 9.33 7.63 -24.82
CA ASP A 11 10.47 8.53 -25.05
C ASP A 11 10.77 8.56 -26.53
N ASP A 12 10.49 9.68 -27.19
CA ASP A 12 10.77 9.84 -28.63
C ASP A 12 12.27 9.98 -28.93
N THR A 13 13.11 10.03 -27.88
CA THR A 13 14.58 10.15 -27.97
C THR A 13 15.35 8.85 -27.73
N SER A 14 14.72 7.77 -27.26
CA SER A 14 15.39 6.49 -27.02
C SER A 14 15.02 5.45 -28.09
N THR A 15 16.01 4.67 -28.54
CA THR A 15 15.81 3.59 -29.53
C THR A 15 14.97 2.42 -29.02
N SER A 16 14.69 2.35 -27.71
CA SER A 16 13.79 1.38 -27.06
C SER A 16 12.35 1.89 -26.85
N GLY A 17 12.09 3.18 -27.05
CA GLY A 17 10.74 3.76 -27.14
C GLY A 17 10.00 4.02 -25.82
N TYR A 18 10.55 3.72 -24.64
CA TYR A 18 9.92 4.01 -23.34
C TYR A 18 10.94 4.52 -22.29
N ARG A 19 10.50 5.40 -21.37
CA ARG A 19 11.32 5.93 -20.25
C ARG A 19 11.42 4.94 -19.09
N GLU A 20 12.42 5.11 -18.21
CA GLU A 20 12.53 4.43 -16.90
C GLU A 20 11.29 4.61 -15.98
N THR A 21 10.42 5.56 -16.31
CA THR A 21 9.14 5.81 -15.62
C THR A 21 7.98 4.97 -16.15
N ASP A 22 8.22 3.95 -16.98
CA ASP A 22 7.17 3.00 -17.40
C ASP A 22 6.76 2.10 -16.23
N SER A 23 5.55 2.31 -15.74
CA SER A 23 4.99 1.56 -14.60
C SER A 23 4.25 0.29 -15.03
N ALA A 24 4.23 -0.05 -16.32
CA ALA A 24 3.50 -1.22 -16.81
C ALA A 24 3.94 -2.55 -16.15
N PRO A 25 5.25 -2.87 -16.00
CA PRO A 25 5.67 -4.10 -15.34
C PRO A 25 5.25 -4.17 -13.88
N TYR A 26 5.36 -3.03 -13.17
CA TYR A 26 4.92 -2.89 -11.79
C TYR A 26 3.41 -3.14 -11.64
N PHE A 27 2.63 -2.52 -12.51
CA PHE A 27 1.18 -2.66 -12.54
C PHE A 27 0.73 -4.09 -12.90
N GLU A 28 1.42 -4.74 -13.82
CA GLU A 28 1.15 -6.14 -14.17
C GLU A 28 1.38 -7.08 -13.00
N HIS A 29 2.47 -6.88 -12.25
CA HIS A 29 2.75 -7.61 -11.03
C HIS A 29 1.69 -7.35 -9.96
N GLU A 30 1.36 -6.08 -9.70
CA GLU A 30 0.31 -5.71 -8.75
C GLU A 30 -1.03 -6.37 -9.09
N ARG A 31 -1.43 -6.35 -10.37
CA ARG A 31 -2.67 -6.99 -10.83
C ARG A 31 -2.64 -8.50 -10.59
N ALA A 32 -1.50 -9.16 -10.76
CA ALA A 32 -1.34 -10.58 -10.45
C ALA A 32 -1.47 -10.85 -8.95
N MET A 33 -0.90 -9.99 -8.10
CA MET A 33 -1.00 -10.10 -6.64
C MET A 33 -2.42 -9.84 -6.13
N VAL A 34 -3.13 -8.84 -6.68
CA VAL A 34 -4.55 -8.61 -6.39
C VAL A 34 -5.40 -9.82 -6.77
N ALA A 35 -5.15 -10.42 -7.94
CA ALA A 35 -5.86 -11.63 -8.37
C ALA A 35 -5.56 -12.83 -7.45
N LEU A 36 -4.32 -12.96 -6.96
CA LEU A 36 -3.93 -13.98 -5.98
C LEU A 36 -4.71 -13.78 -4.66
N ILE A 37 -4.71 -12.57 -4.11
CA ILE A 37 -5.45 -12.19 -2.88
C ILE A 37 -6.94 -12.54 -3.01
N GLN A 38 -7.55 -12.23 -4.16
CA GLN A 38 -8.96 -12.52 -4.43
C GLN A 38 -9.23 -14.02 -4.59
N LYS A 39 -8.30 -14.79 -5.17
CA LYS A 39 -8.49 -16.22 -5.46
C LYS A 39 -8.26 -17.11 -4.25
N GLU A 40 -7.24 -16.80 -3.45
CA GLU A 40 -6.78 -17.68 -2.36
C GLU A 40 -7.76 -17.73 -1.19
N THR A 41 -8.79 -16.87 -1.18
CA THR A 41 -9.52 -16.55 0.03
C THR A 41 -11.01 -16.82 -0.13
N ARG A 42 -11.51 -17.79 0.64
CA ARG A 42 -12.96 -17.98 0.80
C ARG A 42 -13.62 -16.78 1.47
N GLN A 43 -12.85 -16.01 2.24
CA GLN A 43 -13.26 -14.76 2.87
C GLN A 43 -12.11 -13.74 2.80
N PRO A 44 -12.34 -12.56 2.20
CA PRO A 44 -11.36 -11.49 2.16
C PRO A 44 -11.07 -10.93 3.57
N HIS A 45 -9.85 -10.46 3.81
CA HIS A 45 -9.49 -9.83 5.09
C HIS A 45 -9.99 -8.37 5.14
N PRO A 46 -10.62 -7.93 6.25
CA PRO A 46 -11.27 -6.63 6.32
C PRO A 46 -10.32 -5.43 6.25
N ASN A 47 -9.03 -5.63 6.52
CA ASN A 47 -8.01 -4.57 6.39
C ASN A 47 -7.16 -4.66 5.12
N ILE A 48 -7.57 -5.44 4.13
CA ILE A 48 -6.97 -5.45 2.79
C ILE A 48 -7.94 -4.75 1.84
N ILE A 49 -7.47 -3.81 1.03
CA ILE A 49 -8.34 -3.15 0.06
C ILE A 49 -8.85 -4.15 -0.98
N GLN A 50 -10.15 -4.14 -1.23
CA GLN A 50 -10.77 -5.05 -2.19
C GLN A 50 -10.90 -4.36 -3.54
N SER A 51 -10.31 -4.95 -4.58
CA SER A 51 -10.64 -4.58 -5.96
C SER A 51 -12.07 -4.99 -6.26
N VAL A 52 -12.88 -4.02 -6.69
CA VAL A 52 -14.28 -4.20 -7.06
C VAL A 52 -14.40 -4.73 -8.49
N LEU A 53 -13.51 -4.27 -9.37
CA LEU A 53 -13.46 -4.71 -10.76
C LEU A 53 -12.01 -4.67 -11.23
N SER A 54 -11.52 -5.79 -11.74
CA SER A 54 -10.20 -5.89 -12.35
C SER A 54 -10.34 -6.15 -13.85
N THR A 55 -9.70 -5.31 -14.66
CA THR A 55 -9.70 -5.40 -16.12
C THR A 55 -8.27 -5.55 -16.66
N SER A 56 -8.11 -5.70 -17.98
CA SER A 56 -6.78 -5.69 -18.61
C SER A 56 -6.06 -4.34 -18.46
N ASP A 57 -6.81 -3.25 -18.34
CA ASP A 57 -6.28 -1.88 -18.48
C ASP A 57 -6.17 -1.15 -17.12
N GLY A 58 -6.68 -1.74 -16.05
CA GLY A 58 -6.90 -1.07 -14.78
C GLY A 58 -7.67 -1.92 -13.79
N PHE A 59 -7.61 -1.55 -12.50
CA PHE A 59 -8.53 -2.06 -11.50
C PHE A 59 -9.15 -0.94 -10.68
N PHE A 60 -10.37 -1.17 -10.23
CA PHE A 60 -11.23 -0.21 -9.55
C PHE A 60 -11.25 -0.50 -8.06
N LEU A 61 -10.92 0.53 -7.29
CA LEU A 61 -10.85 0.48 -5.83
C LEU A 61 -11.92 1.38 -5.22
N PRO A 62 -12.45 1.04 -4.03
CA PRO A 62 -13.31 1.95 -3.29
C PRO A 62 -12.53 3.22 -2.91
N LEU A 63 -13.22 4.35 -2.88
CA LEU A 63 -12.60 5.61 -2.47
C LEU A 63 -12.41 5.59 -0.95
N MET A 64 -11.20 5.90 -0.50
CA MET A 64 -10.85 6.02 0.91
C MET A 64 -10.87 7.50 1.33
N LYS A 65 -10.99 7.76 2.64
CA LYS A 65 -11.00 9.13 3.19
C LYS A 65 -9.62 9.80 3.04
N GLY A 66 -8.56 9.01 3.11
CA GLY A 66 -7.18 9.41 2.96
C GLY A 66 -6.25 8.25 3.30
N SER A 67 -4.95 8.54 3.36
CA SER A 67 -3.90 7.65 3.84
C SER A 67 -3.47 8.00 5.25
N LEU A 68 -2.77 7.09 5.93
CA LEU A 68 -2.11 7.37 7.20
C LEU A 68 -1.03 8.46 7.04
N HIS A 69 -0.42 8.57 5.86
CA HIS A 69 0.47 9.68 5.54
C HIS A 69 -0.25 11.04 5.61
N ASP A 70 -1.46 11.15 5.05
CA ASP A 70 -2.26 12.37 5.12
C ASP A 70 -2.64 12.77 6.55
N VAL A 71 -2.70 11.79 7.47
CA VAL A 71 -2.93 12.06 8.90
C VAL A 71 -1.66 12.58 9.55
N LEU A 72 -0.52 11.93 9.32
CA LEU A 72 0.78 12.34 9.86
C LEU A 72 1.19 13.74 9.37
N ASP A 73 0.95 14.05 8.09
CA ASP A 73 1.30 15.33 7.47
C ASP A 73 0.52 16.52 8.04
N ARG A 74 -0.66 16.28 8.65
CA ARG A 74 -1.44 17.33 9.32
C ARG A 74 -0.81 17.78 10.62
N ASN A 75 0.11 16.99 11.18
CA ASN A 75 0.75 17.25 12.47
C ASN A 75 -0.27 17.50 13.60
N GLU A 76 -1.42 16.82 13.52
CA GLU A 76 -2.47 16.83 14.51
C GLU A 76 -2.24 15.70 15.53
N LEU A 77 -2.78 15.86 16.75
CA LEU A 77 -2.69 14.82 17.77
C LEU A 77 -3.52 13.60 17.33
N ILE A 78 -2.86 12.45 17.19
CA ILE A 78 -3.52 11.18 16.93
C ILE A 78 -4.09 10.65 18.26
N PRO A 79 -5.41 10.35 18.36
CA PRO A 79 -5.97 9.74 19.54
C PRO A 79 -5.36 8.36 19.83
N ASP A 80 -5.08 8.06 21.10
CA ASP A 80 -4.45 6.80 21.52
C ASP A 80 -5.23 5.55 21.06
N ASP A 81 -6.56 5.64 21.04
CA ASP A 81 -7.43 4.56 20.59
C ASP A 81 -7.35 4.32 19.08
N ASP A 82 -7.20 5.39 18.29
CA ASP A 82 -7.00 5.31 16.84
C ASP A 82 -5.63 4.72 16.53
N ALA A 83 -4.57 5.25 17.16
CA ALA A 83 -3.21 4.73 17.04
C ALA A 83 -3.16 3.22 17.34
N ALA A 84 -3.76 2.81 18.46
CA ALA A 84 -3.79 1.42 18.89
C ALA A 84 -4.54 0.52 17.88
N ARG A 85 -5.72 0.95 17.44
CA ARG A 85 -6.53 0.24 16.47
C ARG A 85 -5.87 0.12 15.10
N TRP A 86 -5.26 1.19 14.59
CA TRP A 86 -4.58 1.15 13.29
C TRP A 86 -3.40 0.18 13.31
N LEU A 87 -2.56 0.21 14.34
CA LEU A 87 -1.39 -0.67 14.45
C LEU A 87 -1.78 -2.16 14.54
N VAL A 88 -2.83 -2.48 15.32
CA VAL A 88 -3.39 -3.84 15.39
C VAL A 88 -3.95 -4.26 14.03
N GLN A 89 -4.71 -3.40 13.35
CA GLN A 89 -5.28 -3.73 12.04
C GLN A 89 -4.21 -3.93 10.95
N ILE A 90 -3.14 -3.14 10.98
CA ILE A 90 -1.98 -3.31 10.10
C ILE A 90 -1.34 -4.68 10.35
N ALA A 91 -1.05 -5.02 11.61
CA ALA A 91 -0.44 -6.30 11.95
C ALA A 91 -1.34 -7.51 11.64
N SER A 92 -2.66 -7.38 11.84
CA SER A 92 -3.64 -8.39 11.44
C SER A 92 -3.58 -8.65 9.93
N ALA A 93 -3.55 -7.59 9.12
CA ALA A 93 -3.48 -7.70 7.67
C ALA A 93 -2.18 -8.34 7.17
N THR A 94 -1.04 -7.97 7.75
CA THR A 94 0.26 -8.53 7.35
C THR A 94 0.46 -9.97 7.84
N ALA A 95 -0.06 -10.33 9.02
CA ALA A 95 -0.14 -11.72 9.48
C ALA A 95 -0.97 -12.59 8.54
N TRP A 96 -2.07 -12.03 8.00
CA TRP A 96 -2.89 -12.71 7.02
C TRP A 96 -2.17 -12.92 5.68
N LEU A 97 -1.42 -11.93 5.19
CA LEU A 97 -0.56 -12.09 4.01
C LEU A 97 0.53 -13.15 4.25
N GLU A 98 1.14 -13.18 5.44
CA GLU A 98 2.12 -14.20 5.80
C GLU A 98 1.53 -15.62 5.77
N ALA A 99 0.27 -15.80 6.18
CA ALA A 99 -0.40 -17.09 6.10
C ALA A 99 -0.54 -17.60 4.66
N MET A 100 -0.46 -16.71 3.67
CA MET A 100 -0.39 -17.02 2.24
C MET A 100 1.06 -17.14 1.72
N ASP A 101 2.06 -17.13 2.61
CA ASP A 101 3.51 -17.11 2.34
C ASP A 101 3.99 -15.92 1.50
N HIS A 102 3.27 -14.79 1.59
CA HIS A 102 3.60 -13.54 0.91
C HIS A 102 3.74 -12.37 1.89
N PHE A 103 4.48 -11.36 1.47
CA PHE A 103 4.76 -10.15 2.25
C PHE A 103 4.47 -8.92 1.39
N HIS A 104 4.02 -7.83 2.00
CA HIS A 104 3.60 -6.61 1.30
C HIS A 104 4.72 -5.99 0.49
N GLY A 105 5.94 -5.96 1.06
CA GLY A 105 7.14 -5.52 0.38
C GLY A 105 7.37 -4.00 0.34
N ASP A 106 6.32 -3.19 0.44
CA ASP A 106 6.40 -1.72 0.58
C ASP A 106 5.39 -1.20 1.62
N LEU A 107 5.45 -1.73 2.84
CA LEU A 107 4.55 -1.33 3.93
C LEU A 107 4.98 0.04 4.49
N ARG A 108 4.16 1.08 4.28
CA ARG A 108 4.44 2.46 4.68
C ARG A 108 3.15 3.30 4.77
N PRO A 109 3.13 4.45 5.47
CA PRO A 109 1.93 5.26 5.67
C PRO A 109 1.15 5.63 4.39
N PRO A 110 1.78 5.93 3.23
CA PRO A 110 1.04 6.14 1.97
C PRO A 110 0.24 4.93 1.48
N ASN A 111 0.68 3.71 1.81
CA ASN A 111 0.06 2.45 1.41
C ASN A 111 -0.92 1.90 2.46
N ILE A 112 -1.20 2.70 3.50
CA ILE A 112 -2.13 2.39 4.58
C ILE A 112 -3.28 3.39 4.45
N LEU A 113 -4.37 2.98 3.81
CA LEU A 113 -5.54 3.84 3.62
C LEU A 113 -6.48 3.76 4.82
N LEU A 114 -7.27 4.80 5.01
CA LEU A 114 -8.31 4.88 6.03
C LEU A 114 -9.67 5.04 5.35
N ASP A 115 -10.61 4.15 5.68
CA ASP A 115 -11.99 4.29 5.23
C ASP A 115 -12.74 5.41 5.98
N ALA A 116 -14.04 5.54 5.73
CA ALA A 116 -14.86 6.60 6.31
C ALA A 116 -14.92 6.53 7.85
N ASP A 117 -14.82 5.32 8.41
CA ASP A 117 -14.85 5.03 9.85
C ASP A 117 -13.44 4.94 10.46
N SER A 118 -12.42 5.37 9.70
CA SER A 118 -11.02 5.37 10.11
C SER A 118 -10.48 3.95 10.38
N HIS A 119 -10.95 2.95 9.64
CA HIS A 119 -10.36 1.63 9.63
C HIS A 119 -9.32 1.48 8.52
N VAL A 120 -8.25 0.75 8.84
CA VAL A 120 -7.14 0.52 7.92
C VAL A 120 -7.57 -0.34 6.73
N LYS A 121 -7.13 0.04 5.54
CA LYS A 121 -7.14 -0.76 4.31
C LYS A 121 -5.74 -0.69 3.68
N LEU A 122 -4.96 -1.76 3.80
CA LEU A 122 -3.68 -1.86 3.09
C LEU A 122 -3.92 -1.89 1.59
N CYS A 123 -3.10 -1.16 0.85
CA CYS A 123 -3.15 -1.07 -0.61
C CYS A 123 -1.75 -1.12 -1.22
N ASP A 124 -1.71 -1.17 -2.55
CA ASP A 124 -0.48 -1.16 -3.33
C ASP A 124 0.39 -2.42 -3.20
N PHE A 125 -0.06 -3.49 -3.85
CA PHE A 125 0.59 -4.81 -3.82
C PHE A 125 1.63 -4.98 -4.94
N GLY A 126 2.09 -3.90 -5.58
CA GLY A 126 3.04 -4.00 -6.69
C GLY A 126 4.44 -4.44 -6.27
N ASN A 127 4.76 -4.40 -4.98
CA ASN A 127 5.98 -4.95 -4.40
C ASN A 127 5.76 -6.25 -3.59
N MET A 128 4.52 -6.76 -3.56
CA MET A 128 4.20 -7.97 -2.81
C MET A 128 4.98 -9.16 -3.37
N ALA A 129 5.59 -9.95 -2.49
CA ALA A 129 6.48 -11.03 -2.90
C ALA A 129 6.41 -12.23 -1.96
N ALA A 130 6.63 -13.41 -2.51
CA ALA A 130 6.74 -14.65 -1.75
C ALA A 130 7.97 -14.62 -0.81
N ARG A 131 7.92 -15.42 0.27
CA ARG A 131 8.99 -15.55 1.24
C ARG A 131 10.36 -15.77 0.58
N GLY A 132 11.36 -15.01 1.03
CA GLY A 132 12.74 -15.15 0.58
C GLY A 132 13.06 -14.54 -0.78
N THR A 133 12.06 -14.09 -1.54
CA THR A 133 12.27 -13.31 -2.77
C THR A 133 12.97 -12.00 -2.42
N LYS A 134 13.92 -11.58 -3.27
CA LYS A 134 14.60 -10.30 -3.11
C LYS A 134 13.58 -9.17 -3.29
N ASN A 135 13.47 -8.32 -2.28
CA ASN A 135 12.54 -7.20 -2.30
C ASN A 135 13.27 -5.94 -2.83
N TYR A 136 12.83 -5.46 -3.99
CA TYR A 136 13.34 -4.25 -4.65
C TYR A 136 12.50 -3.01 -4.34
N GLY A 137 11.31 -3.18 -3.74
CA GLY A 137 10.32 -2.13 -3.45
C GLY A 137 10.61 -1.26 -2.24
N ALA A 138 11.85 -1.22 -1.79
CA ALA A 138 12.23 -0.67 -0.50
C ALA A 138 12.19 0.87 -0.46
N THR A 139 11.21 1.43 0.24
CA THR A 139 11.22 2.87 0.58
C THR A 139 11.83 3.10 1.97
N LEU A 140 12.90 3.90 2.04
CA LEU A 140 13.38 4.41 3.33
C LEU A 140 12.34 5.37 3.94
N PRO A 141 12.16 5.38 5.28
CA PRO A 141 12.89 4.59 6.28
C PRO A 141 12.14 3.32 6.75
N TYR A 142 11.15 2.85 5.99
CA TYR A 142 10.31 1.69 6.38
C TYR A 142 10.92 0.34 6.03
N TYR A 143 12.11 0.32 5.44
CA TYR A 143 12.75 -0.90 4.98
C TYR A 143 14.16 -1.10 5.55
N LYS A 144 14.44 -2.34 5.97
CA LYS A 144 15.78 -2.77 6.39
C LYS A 144 16.56 -3.26 5.18
N LEU A 145 17.62 -2.55 4.83
CA LEU A 145 18.40 -2.79 3.59
C LEU A 145 19.09 -4.17 3.54
N TYR A 146 19.33 -4.81 4.69
CA TYR A 146 19.99 -6.10 4.76
C TYR A 146 19.41 -7.02 5.86
N PRO A 147 19.06 -8.28 5.53
CA PRO A 147 18.92 -8.83 4.18
C PRO A 147 17.69 -8.28 3.47
N ALA A 148 17.85 -7.84 2.22
CA ALA A 148 16.78 -7.30 1.39
C ALA A 148 15.82 -8.38 0.84
N LYS A 149 15.24 -9.20 1.72
CA LYS A 149 14.35 -10.31 1.35
C LYS A 149 12.99 -10.14 2.00
N ALA A 150 11.95 -10.46 1.23
CA ALA A 150 10.59 -10.55 1.73
C ALA A 150 10.49 -11.60 2.84
N GLY A 151 9.99 -11.18 4.00
CA GLY A 151 9.84 -12.07 5.16
C GLY A 151 9.32 -11.32 6.39
N PRO A 152 9.10 -12.05 7.51
CA PRO A 152 8.62 -11.44 8.74
C PRO A 152 9.54 -10.35 9.24
N ALA A 153 10.86 -10.55 9.10
CA ALA A 153 11.89 -9.56 9.45
C ALA A 153 11.75 -8.22 8.71
N SER A 154 11.41 -8.24 7.41
CA SER A 154 11.24 -6.99 6.64
C SER A 154 9.95 -6.27 7.00
N GLU A 155 8.85 -7.01 7.18
CA GLU A 155 7.54 -6.44 7.52
C GLU A 155 7.51 -5.91 8.97
N GLN A 156 8.07 -6.64 9.94
CA GLN A 156 8.09 -6.16 11.32
C GLN A 156 8.97 -4.91 11.46
N TYR A 157 10.05 -4.77 10.69
CA TYR A 157 10.82 -3.53 10.65
C TYR A 157 9.96 -2.35 10.17
N ALA A 158 9.18 -2.55 9.11
CA ALA A 158 8.23 -1.55 8.61
C ALA A 158 7.17 -1.20 9.67
N ILE A 159 6.59 -2.21 10.35
CA ILE A 159 5.63 -2.02 11.44
C ILE A 159 6.25 -1.19 12.57
N GLY A 160 7.47 -1.50 13.02
CA GLY A 160 8.18 -0.72 14.05
C GLY A 160 8.40 0.74 13.63
N SER A 161 8.76 0.98 12.37
CA SER A 161 8.90 2.34 11.82
C SER A 161 7.55 3.08 11.73
N ILE A 162 6.46 2.39 11.43
CA ILE A 162 5.10 2.95 11.44
C ILE A 162 4.65 3.25 12.86
N MET A 163 4.92 2.37 13.83
CA MET A 163 4.66 2.63 15.26
C MET A 163 5.36 3.90 15.73
N TYR A 164 6.64 4.06 15.38
CA TYR A 164 7.38 5.29 15.68
C TYR A 164 6.71 6.51 15.05
N ALA A 165 6.31 6.44 13.79
CA ALA A 165 5.63 7.55 13.12
C ALA A 165 4.31 7.93 13.79
N VAL A 166 3.50 6.93 14.14
CA VAL A 166 2.20 7.14 14.81
C VAL A 166 2.37 7.73 16.21
N PHE A 167 3.28 7.20 17.04
CA PHE A 167 3.42 7.67 18.43
C PHE A 167 4.24 8.93 18.59
N SER A 168 5.19 9.21 17.68
CA SER A 168 6.00 10.43 17.74
C SER A 168 5.43 11.58 16.89
N GLY A 169 4.51 11.28 15.97
CA GLY A 169 4.04 12.21 14.94
C GLY A 169 5.10 12.54 13.88
N LYS A 170 6.22 11.80 13.84
CA LYS A 170 7.35 12.08 12.95
C LYS A 170 7.83 10.82 12.26
N GLU A 171 8.14 10.91 10.98
CA GLU A 171 8.82 9.83 10.27
C GLU A 171 10.20 9.52 10.91
N LEU A 172 10.61 8.25 10.84
CA LEU A 172 11.92 7.81 11.34
C LEU A 172 13.05 8.59 10.64
N LEU A 173 13.93 9.21 11.43
CA LEU A 173 14.99 10.10 10.92
C LEU A 173 14.43 11.28 10.07
N HIS A 174 13.27 11.82 10.43
CA HIS A 174 12.66 13.00 9.80
C HIS A 174 13.62 14.18 9.66
N ASP A 175 14.48 14.42 10.66
CA ASP A 175 15.39 15.58 10.68
C ASP A 175 16.68 15.36 9.85
N VAL A 176 16.78 14.23 9.12
CA VAL A 176 17.92 13.90 8.25
C VAL A 176 17.48 14.00 6.79
N ASP A 177 17.82 15.11 6.13
CA ASP A 177 17.43 15.37 4.74
C ASP A 177 18.25 14.58 3.72
N ASP A 178 19.52 14.33 4.00
CA ASP A 178 20.41 13.63 3.07
C ASP A 178 20.11 12.13 3.03
N TYR A 179 19.69 11.65 1.85
CA TYR A 179 19.34 10.25 1.63
C TYR A 179 20.49 9.30 1.97
N GLN A 180 21.73 9.62 1.58
CA GLN A 180 22.88 8.74 1.82
C GLN A 180 23.21 8.63 3.31
N THR A 181 23.08 9.74 4.05
CA THR A 181 23.24 9.79 5.50
C THR A 181 22.14 8.99 6.17
N LYS A 182 20.87 9.20 5.80
CA LYS A 182 19.73 8.43 6.32
C LYS A 182 19.93 6.94 6.08
N GLU A 183 20.31 6.56 4.86
CA GLU A 183 20.63 5.18 4.48
C GLU A 183 21.73 4.60 5.38
N LYS A 184 22.84 5.33 5.55
CA LYS A 184 23.97 4.88 6.38
C LYS A 184 23.57 4.71 7.84
N MET A 185 22.85 5.67 8.42
CA MET A 185 22.37 5.61 9.80
C MET A 185 21.50 4.37 10.03
N LEU A 186 20.55 4.09 9.12
CA LEU A 186 19.70 2.91 9.20
C LEU A 186 20.50 1.60 9.07
N LYS A 187 21.53 1.55 8.20
CA LYS A 187 22.45 0.40 8.09
C LYS A 187 23.25 0.18 9.39
N ASP A 188 23.70 1.25 10.02
CA ASP A 188 24.49 1.21 11.25
C ASP A 188 23.62 0.99 12.50
N GLY A 189 22.29 0.86 12.34
CA GLY A 189 21.35 0.68 13.45
C GLY A 189 21.18 1.93 14.31
N GLN A 190 21.48 3.12 13.78
CA GLN A 190 21.34 4.39 14.47
C GLN A 190 19.88 4.84 14.42
N LEU A 191 19.11 4.40 15.41
CA LEU A 191 17.70 4.72 15.58
C LEU A 191 17.50 5.74 16.71
N PRO A 192 16.47 6.61 16.64
CA PRO A 192 16.17 7.56 17.69
C PRO A 192 15.75 6.85 19.01
N PRO A 193 15.96 7.49 20.17
CA PRO A 193 15.51 6.96 21.45
C PRO A 193 13.97 6.93 21.51
N VAL A 194 13.42 5.83 22.01
CA VAL A 194 11.98 5.57 22.05
C VAL A 194 11.44 5.38 23.48
N ASP A 195 12.26 5.54 24.51
CA ASP A 195 11.90 5.26 25.93
C ASP A 195 10.70 6.06 26.46
N HIS A 196 10.31 7.12 25.76
CA HIS A 196 9.18 7.98 26.11
C HIS A 196 7.90 7.64 25.32
N LEU A 197 7.99 6.75 24.34
CA LEU A 197 6.87 6.34 23.50
C LEU A 197 6.18 5.12 24.09
N ARG A 198 4.89 4.96 23.77
CA ARG A 198 4.09 3.82 24.19
C ARG A 198 4.52 2.54 23.46
N ALA A 199 4.61 1.42 24.18
CA ALA A 199 4.99 0.11 23.62
C ALA A 199 6.34 0.14 22.88
N GLU A 200 7.29 0.88 23.44
CA GLU A 200 8.63 1.08 22.92
C GLU A 200 9.44 -0.22 22.82
N HIS A 201 9.20 -1.18 23.72
CA HIS A 201 9.82 -2.49 23.66
C HIS A 201 9.40 -3.26 22.41
N VAL A 202 8.11 -3.19 22.03
CA VAL A 202 7.60 -3.82 20.80
C VAL A 202 8.22 -3.17 19.56
N MET A 203 8.39 -1.85 19.56
CA MET A 203 9.09 -1.14 18.48
C MET A 203 10.54 -1.62 18.31
N ARG A 204 11.28 -1.74 19.42
CA ARG A 204 12.67 -2.25 19.42
C ARG A 204 12.74 -3.68 18.93
N ASP A 205 11.88 -4.55 19.46
CA ASP A 205 11.81 -5.96 19.08
C ASP A 205 11.50 -6.13 17.58
N CYS A 206 10.61 -5.29 17.04
CA CYS A 206 10.33 -5.20 15.61
C CYS A 206 11.57 -4.80 14.79
N TRP A 207 12.28 -3.73 15.15
CA TRP A 207 13.47 -3.30 14.39
C TRP A 207 14.63 -4.31 14.42
N GLU A 208 14.73 -5.05 15.52
CA GLU A 208 15.72 -6.12 15.72
C GLU A 208 15.30 -7.46 15.12
N ALA A 209 14.08 -7.54 14.59
CA ALA A 209 13.49 -8.74 14.03
C ALA A 209 13.36 -9.91 15.02
N ARG A 210 12.88 -9.64 16.24
CA ARG A 210 12.78 -10.63 17.33
C ARG A 210 11.53 -11.51 17.29
N TYR A 211 10.54 -11.18 16.46
CA TYR A 211 9.37 -12.02 16.25
C TYR A 211 9.59 -12.99 15.09
N ASP A 212 9.23 -14.26 15.29
CA ASP A 212 9.35 -15.31 14.27
C ASP A 212 8.26 -15.17 13.19
N THR A 213 7.07 -14.68 13.57
CA THR A 213 5.91 -14.51 12.70
C THR A 213 5.22 -13.18 12.95
N LEU A 214 4.49 -12.69 11.95
CA LEU A 214 3.68 -11.48 12.05
C LEU A 214 2.43 -11.69 12.91
N GLU A 215 1.97 -12.93 13.05
CA GLU A 215 0.94 -13.28 14.04
C GLU A 215 1.43 -13.04 15.48
N GLN A 216 2.71 -13.30 15.79
CA GLN A 216 3.27 -12.96 17.10
C GLN A 216 3.29 -11.44 17.32
N VAL A 217 3.64 -10.67 16.28
CA VAL A 217 3.60 -9.18 16.33
C VAL A 217 2.17 -8.72 16.62
N HIS A 218 1.19 -9.22 15.85
CA HIS A 218 -0.23 -8.87 16.02
C HIS A 218 -0.74 -9.17 17.44
N ARG A 219 -0.50 -10.38 17.96
CA ARG A 219 -0.90 -10.76 19.32
C ARG A 219 -0.23 -9.91 20.40
N THR A 220 1.04 -9.56 20.19
CA THR A 220 1.77 -8.69 21.13
C THR A 220 1.16 -7.29 21.14
N LEU A 221 0.88 -6.72 19.97
CA LEU A 221 0.23 -5.41 19.86
C LEU A 221 -1.16 -5.39 20.50
N LEU A 222 -1.96 -6.46 20.35
CA LEU A 222 -3.26 -6.58 21.02
C LEU A 222 -3.15 -6.42 22.55
N VAL A 223 -2.14 -7.03 23.15
CA VAL A 223 -1.91 -6.98 24.61
C VAL A 223 -1.30 -5.65 25.02
N GLU A 224 -0.20 -5.24 24.39
CA GLU A 224 0.60 -4.07 24.78
C GLU A 224 -0.11 -2.75 24.50
N LEU A 225 -1.02 -2.73 23.52
CA LEU A 225 -1.86 -1.57 23.24
C LEU A 225 -3.23 -1.64 23.95
N GLY A 226 -3.47 -2.65 24.78
CA GLY A 226 -4.63 -2.72 25.66
C GLY A 226 -5.96 -3.05 24.98
N LEU A 227 -5.96 -3.59 23.76
CA LEU A 227 -7.19 -4.04 23.08
C LEU A 227 -7.65 -5.43 23.55
N GLY A 228 -6.71 -6.28 24.00
CA GLY A 228 -6.99 -7.64 24.44
C GLY A 228 -7.00 -8.68 23.31
N LEU A 229 -6.76 -9.94 23.64
CA LEU A 229 -6.72 -11.04 22.66
C LEU A 229 -8.10 -11.42 22.09
N ASP A 230 -9.16 -10.97 22.74
CA ASP A 230 -10.56 -11.10 22.34
C ASP A 230 -11.06 -9.91 21.50
N TYR A 231 -10.17 -8.98 21.14
CA TYR A 231 -10.49 -7.86 20.27
C TYR A 231 -11.16 -8.31 18.97
N ALA A 232 -12.38 -7.83 18.75
CA ALA A 232 -13.11 -8.01 17.51
C ALA A 232 -12.79 -6.85 16.56
N ASN A 233 -12.17 -7.16 15.43
CA ASN A 233 -11.84 -6.17 14.42
C ASN A 233 -13.12 -5.55 13.82
N PRO A 234 -13.36 -4.23 13.98
CA PRO A 234 -14.58 -3.58 13.53
C PRO A 234 -14.61 -3.33 12.02
N ALA A 235 -13.46 -3.45 11.34
CA ALA A 235 -13.39 -3.23 9.89
C ALA A 235 -14.21 -4.28 9.14
N VAL A 236 -14.89 -3.86 8.08
CA VAL A 236 -15.73 -4.73 7.25
C VAL A 236 -15.22 -4.84 5.82
N CYS A 237 -15.45 -6.00 5.22
CA CYS A 237 -15.32 -6.20 3.77
C CYS A 237 -16.60 -5.70 3.08
N LEU A 238 -16.47 -5.22 1.85
CA LEU A 238 -17.61 -5.16 0.94
C LEU A 238 -18.21 -6.55 0.78
N THR A 239 -19.53 -6.62 0.86
CA THR A 239 -20.30 -7.82 0.58
C THR A 239 -20.22 -8.20 -0.90
N PRO A 240 -20.50 -9.47 -1.27
CA PRO A 240 -20.59 -9.86 -2.67
C PRO A 240 -21.56 -9.01 -3.48
N GLU A 241 -22.71 -8.63 -2.88
CA GLU A 241 -23.72 -7.79 -3.53
C GLU A 241 -23.21 -6.36 -3.79
N GLU A 242 -22.53 -5.75 -2.82
CA GLU A 242 -21.91 -4.44 -3.00
C GLU A 242 -20.81 -4.49 -4.05
N CYS A 243 -19.99 -5.54 -4.07
CA CYS A 243 -18.98 -5.76 -5.10
C CYS A 243 -19.62 -5.87 -6.49
N THR A 244 -20.66 -6.69 -6.65
CA THR A 244 -21.36 -6.84 -7.94
C THR A 244 -21.99 -5.52 -8.40
N THR A 245 -22.65 -4.80 -7.49
CA THR A 245 -23.29 -3.51 -7.80
C THR A 245 -22.28 -2.49 -8.28
N LYS A 246 -21.21 -2.28 -7.50
CA LYS A 246 -20.15 -1.33 -7.84
C LYS A 246 -19.37 -1.75 -9.09
N ALA A 247 -19.20 -3.04 -9.34
CA ALA A 247 -18.59 -3.55 -10.57
C ALA A 247 -19.41 -3.16 -11.80
N GLY A 248 -20.73 -3.35 -11.77
CA GLY A 248 -21.63 -2.93 -12.85
C GLY A 248 -21.57 -1.42 -13.12
N GLU A 249 -21.51 -0.59 -12.07
CA GLU A 249 -21.32 0.86 -12.19
C GLU A 249 -19.97 1.20 -12.87
N CYS A 250 -18.90 0.51 -12.50
CA CYS A 250 -17.57 0.71 -13.08
C CYS A 250 -17.51 0.28 -14.55
N GLU A 251 -18.18 -0.82 -14.92
CA GLU A 251 -18.29 -1.29 -16.30
C GLU A 251 -19.07 -0.31 -17.18
N ALA A 252 -20.21 0.19 -16.69
CA ALA A 252 -21.01 1.20 -17.37
C ALA A 252 -20.20 2.47 -17.64
N TRP A 253 -19.53 3.00 -16.61
CA TRP A 253 -18.63 4.14 -16.74
C TRP A 253 -17.49 3.87 -17.74
N GLY A 254 -16.91 2.65 -17.70
CA GLY A 254 -15.84 2.24 -18.62
C GLY A 254 -16.29 2.22 -20.08
N MET A 255 -17.53 1.78 -20.36
CA MET A 255 -18.12 1.80 -21.70
C MET A 255 -18.34 3.23 -22.19
N GLU A 256 -18.93 4.10 -21.37
CA GLU A 256 -19.15 5.51 -21.71
C GLU A 256 -17.84 6.24 -22.00
N ARG A 257 -16.82 6.04 -21.16
CA ARG A 257 -15.49 6.63 -21.35
C ARG A 257 -14.84 6.18 -22.66
N ARG A 258 -14.93 4.89 -23.01
CA ARG A 258 -14.40 4.38 -24.29
C ARG A 258 -15.10 4.99 -25.49
N ALA A 259 -16.43 5.08 -25.45
CA ALA A 259 -17.21 5.71 -26.52
C ALA A 259 -16.85 7.19 -26.70
N TRP A 260 -16.69 7.93 -25.60
CA TRP A 260 -16.27 9.33 -25.61
C TRP A 260 -14.86 9.51 -26.19
N LEU A 261 -13.88 8.69 -25.76
CA LEU A 261 -12.51 8.73 -26.30
C LEU A 261 -12.47 8.46 -27.80
N GLU A 262 -13.30 7.53 -28.27
CA GLU A 262 -13.41 7.20 -29.70
C GLU A 262 -14.01 8.37 -30.51
N ASP A 263 -15.05 9.03 -29.98
CA ASP A 263 -15.60 10.26 -30.57
C ASP A 263 -14.54 11.39 -30.62
N CYS A 264 -13.79 11.61 -29.54
CA CYS A 264 -12.68 12.57 -29.54
C CYS A 264 -11.62 12.26 -30.61
N ARG A 265 -11.22 10.99 -30.77
CA ARG A 265 -10.26 10.57 -31.80
C ARG A 265 -10.79 10.84 -33.22
N LYS A 266 -12.06 10.53 -33.47
CA LYS A 266 -12.70 10.79 -34.77
C LYS A 266 -12.73 12.29 -35.10
N ARG A 267 -13.04 13.14 -34.13
CA ARG A 267 -13.02 14.61 -34.31
C ARG A 267 -11.61 15.13 -34.62
N LEU A 268 -10.60 14.62 -33.93
CA LEU A 268 -9.19 14.97 -34.19
C LEU A 268 -8.72 14.49 -35.57
N ALA A 269 -9.15 13.30 -36.01
CA ALA A 269 -8.82 12.78 -37.34
C ALA A 269 -9.55 13.55 -38.46
N GLY A 270 -10.79 13.98 -38.23
CA GLY A 270 -11.59 14.77 -39.19
C GLY A 270 -11.02 16.18 -39.45
N ASN A 271 -10.43 16.82 -38.44
CA ASN A 271 -9.81 18.14 -38.56
C ASN A 271 -8.43 18.14 -39.26
N ASN A 272 -7.89 16.97 -39.63
CA ASN A 272 -6.60 16.83 -40.31
C ASN A 272 -6.73 16.48 -41.81
N THR A 273 -7.90 16.70 -42.41
CA THR A 273 -8.01 16.66 -43.87
C THR A 273 -7.42 17.96 -44.43
N PRO A 274 -6.34 17.93 -45.25
CA PRO A 274 -5.87 19.13 -45.92
C PRO A 274 -6.96 19.54 -46.91
N ASP A 275 -7.35 20.81 -46.89
CA ASP A 275 -8.10 21.43 -47.97
C ASP A 275 -7.33 21.22 -49.28
N THR A 276 -7.68 20.18 -50.03
CA THR A 276 -7.37 20.10 -51.45
C THR A 276 -8.29 21.07 -52.16
N GLU A 277 -8.02 22.37 -52.04
CA GLU A 277 -8.54 23.35 -52.97
C GLU A 277 -7.69 23.31 -54.24
N THR A 278 -8.28 22.64 -55.23
CA THR A 278 -8.04 22.84 -56.65
C THR A 278 -8.04 24.32 -57.02
N SER A 279 -6.97 24.78 -57.68
CA SER A 279 -6.98 25.85 -58.69
C SER A 279 -5.73 25.75 -59.54
#